data_AF-A0A7G6Y0N9-F1
#
_entry.id   AF-A0A7G6Y0N9-F1
#
_cell.length_a   1.000
_cell.length_b   1.000
_cell.length_c   1.000
_cell.angle_alpha   90.00
_cell.angle_beta   90.00
_cell.angle_gamma   90.00
#
_symmetry.space_group_name_H-M   'P 1'
#
loop_
_entity.id
_entity.type
_entity.pdbx_description
1 polymer ?
#
loop_
_entity_poly.entity_id
_entity_poly.type
_entity_poly.pdbx_seq_one_letter_code
_entity_poly.pdbx_strand_id
1 'polypeptide(L)'
;MVDKSWGLAPTPPIERRARSEPLADRLEARAAARAASAASRETARQAARAADAALRESDPHTAAAQRRRGSGRKDIVREDRDTSGYRMVIDSDRIRALAARGATPESLAEVLRLPIETIRQALAEG
;
A
#
# COMPACT_ATOMS: atom_id res chain seq x y z
N MET A 1 23.53 24.21 44.41
CA MET A 1 22.95 24.30 43.06
C MET A 1 23.30 22.98 42.38
N VAL A 2 22.33 22.07 42.24
CA VAL A 2 22.56 20.66 41.87
C VAL A 2 22.38 20.50 40.36
N ASP A 3 23.42 20.04 39.67
CA ASP A 3 23.41 19.76 38.23
C ASP A 3 22.44 18.62 37.91
N LYS A 4 21.52 18.89 36.97
CA LYS A 4 20.54 17.93 36.45
C LYS A 4 21.12 17.20 35.23
N SER A 5 21.99 16.23 35.45
CA SER A 5 22.39 15.28 34.41
C SER A 5 21.41 14.10 34.37
N TRP A 6 20.44 14.16 33.47
CA TRP A 6 19.53 13.04 33.17
C TRP A 6 20.28 11.94 32.41
N GLY A 7 20.92 11.02 33.15
CA GLY A 7 21.07 9.59 32.83
C GLY A 7 21.63 9.10 31.49
N LEU A 8 22.04 9.96 30.55
CA LEU A 8 22.67 9.54 29.29
C LEU A 8 24.18 9.44 29.50
N ALA A 9 24.71 8.22 29.38
CA ALA A 9 26.15 8.01 29.31
C ALA A 9 26.76 8.88 28.19
N PRO A 10 27.92 9.51 28.42
CA PRO A 10 28.57 10.29 27.37
C PRO A 10 28.80 9.40 26.15
N THR A 11 28.31 9.82 24.99
CA THR A 11 28.51 9.10 23.74
C THR A 11 30.01 8.92 23.52
N PRO A 12 30.51 7.69 23.28
CA PRO A 12 31.93 7.50 23.05
C PRO A 12 32.39 8.36 21.86
N PRO A 13 33.60 8.93 21.92
CA PRO A 13 34.12 9.72 20.82
C PRO A 13 34.12 8.85 19.55
N ILE A 14 33.49 9.35 18.48
CA ILE A 14 33.52 8.69 17.18
C ILE A 14 34.98 8.60 16.75
N GLU A 15 35.56 7.40 16.84
CA GLU A 15 36.90 7.14 16.32
C GLU A 15 36.91 7.51 14.83
N ARG A 16 37.61 8.60 14.51
CA ARG A 16 37.85 8.99 13.13
C ARG A 16 38.76 7.93 12.52
N ARG A 17 38.14 6.90 11.93
CA ARG A 17 38.82 5.87 11.15
C ARG A 17 39.82 6.57 10.23
N ALA A 18 41.11 6.29 10.43
CA ALA A 18 42.18 6.93 9.69
C ALA A 18 41.93 6.74 8.19
N ARG A 19 41.66 7.85 7.51
CA ARG A 19 41.33 7.89 6.08
C ARG A 19 42.62 7.74 5.28
N SER A 20 43.10 6.52 5.10
CA SER A 20 44.36 6.24 4.37
C SER A 20 44.24 6.36 2.86
N GLU A 21 43.04 6.18 2.28
CA GLU A 21 42.85 6.37 0.83
C GLU A 21 42.71 7.86 0.45
N PRO A 22 43.33 8.28 -0.66
CA PRO A 22 43.19 9.63 -1.19
C PRO A 22 41.73 9.88 -1.58
N LEU A 23 41.28 11.12 -1.40
CA LEU A 23 39.89 11.51 -1.64
C LEU A 23 39.44 11.22 -3.08
N ALA A 24 40.36 11.31 -4.04
CA ALA A 24 40.14 11.03 -5.45
C ALA A 24 39.63 9.59 -5.68
N ASP A 25 40.36 8.59 -5.21
CA ASP A 25 40.02 7.17 -5.37
C ASP A 25 38.64 6.83 -4.78
N ARG A 26 38.27 7.47 -3.66
CA ARG A 26 36.93 7.28 -3.06
C ARG A 26 35.82 7.87 -3.90
N LEU A 27 36.06 9.02 -4.52
CA LEU A 27 35.08 9.67 -5.40
C LEU A 27 34.90 8.84 -6.68
N GLU A 28 35.99 8.31 -7.24
CA GLU A 28 35.96 7.41 -8.39
C GLU A 28 35.22 6.10 -8.08
N ALA A 29 35.54 5.45 -6.96
CA ALA A 29 34.83 4.24 -6.52
C ALA A 29 33.32 4.49 -6.32
N ARG A 30 32.95 5.64 -5.76
CA ARG A 30 31.53 6.02 -5.58
C ARG A 30 30.84 6.32 -6.90
N ALA A 31 31.53 6.94 -7.85
CA ALA A 31 31.01 7.20 -9.19
C ALA A 31 30.77 5.88 -9.94
N ALA A 32 31.74 4.96 -9.90
CA ALA A 32 31.62 3.62 -10.49
C ALA A 32 30.46 2.82 -9.89
N ALA A 33 30.30 2.83 -8.55
CA ALA A 33 29.18 2.15 -7.88
C ALA A 33 27.81 2.73 -8.29
N ARG A 34 27.72 4.06 -8.43
CA ARG A 34 26.48 4.72 -8.91
C ARG A 34 26.18 4.36 -10.36
N ALA A 35 27.18 4.33 -11.23
CA ALA A 35 27.03 3.94 -12.63
C ALA A 35 26.55 2.49 -12.76
N ALA A 36 27.17 1.56 -12.01
CA ALA A 36 26.75 0.16 -11.97
C ALA A 36 25.30 0.00 -11.46
N SER A 37 24.93 0.72 -10.39
CA SER A 37 23.56 0.73 -9.87
C SER A 37 22.55 1.34 -10.85
N ALA A 38 22.94 2.37 -11.61
CA ALA A 38 22.09 2.93 -12.66
C ALA A 38 21.90 1.93 -13.82
N ALA A 39 22.97 1.28 -14.27
CA ALA A 39 22.91 0.26 -15.31
C ALA A 39 22.02 -0.92 -14.89
N SER A 40 22.21 -1.44 -13.67
CA SER A 40 21.37 -2.53 -13.12
C SER A 40 19.89 -2.15 -13.02
N ARG A 41 19.58 -0.90 -12.66
CA ARG A 41 18.19 -0.43 -12.64
C ARG A 41 17.60 -0.32 -14.04
N GLU A 42 18.38 0.09 -15.04
CA GLU A 42 17.86 0.17 -16.41
C GLU A 42 17.66 -1.21 -17.02
N THR A 43 18.54 -2.18 -16.76
CA THR A 43 18.33 -3.57 -17.21
C THR A 43 17.08 -4.17 -16.58
N ALA A 44 16.86 -3.94 -15.27
CA ALA A 44 15.63 -4.38 -14.60
C ALA A 44 14.37 -3.73 -15.18
N ARG A 45 14.42 -2.43 -15.53
CA ARG A 45 13.29 -1.74 -16.20
C ARG A 45 13.04 -2.30 -17.59
N GLN A 46 14.08 -2.57 -18.38
CA GLN A 46 13.94 -3.15 -19.71
C GLN A 46 13.34 -4.55 -19.66
N ALA A 47 13.80 -5.40 -18.73
CA ALA A 47 13.23 -6.72 -18.51
C ALA A 47 11.74 -6.66 -18.10
N ALA A 48 11.38 -5.73 -17.21
CA ALA A 48 9.98 -5.51 -16.82
C ALA A 48 9.12 -5.02 -18.01
N ARG A 49 9.62 -4.10 -18.84
CA ARG A 49 8.92 -3.64 -20.05
C ARG A 49 8.69 -4.79 -21.04
N ALA A 50 9.69 -5.66 -21.23
CA ALA A 50 9.59 -6.81 -22.12
C ALA A 50 8.58 -7.84 -21.61
N ALA A 51 8.60 -8.14 -20.31
CA ALA A 51 7.62 -9.04 -19.69
C ALA A 51 6.18 -8.49 -19.79
N ASP A 52 6.00 -7.20 -19.55
CA ASP A 52 4.72 -6.51 -19.72
C ASP A 52 4.23 -6.53 -21.17
N ALA A 53 5.13 -6.40 -22.15
CA ALA A 53 4.79 -6.46 -23.57
C ALA A 53 4.33 -7.87 -23.97
N ALA A 54 5.07 -8.90 -23.55
CA ALA A 54 4.71 -10.30 -23.80
C ALA A 54 3.34 -10.66 -23.18
N LEU A 55 3.08 -10.20 -21.95
CA LEU A 55 1.79 -10.41 -21.27
C LEU A 55 0.62 -9.74 -22.02
N ARG A 56 0.82 -8.52 -22.54
CA ARG A 56 -0.19 -7.80 -23.33
C ARG A 56 -0.53 -8.51 -24.64
N GLU A 57 0.45 -9.16 -25.26
CA GLU A 57 0.29 -9.89 -26.51
C GLU A 57 -0.42 -11.23 -26.30
N SER A 58 -0.08 -11.96 -25.23
CA SER A 58 -0.67 -13.27 -24.95
C SER A 58 -2.10 -13.20 -24.40
N ASP A 59 -2.39 -12.23 -23.53
CA ASP A 59 -3.70 -12.08 -22.90
C ASP A 59 -3.97 -10.60 -22.52
N PRO A 60 -4.71 -9.88 -23.38
CA PRO A 60 -4.98 -8.46 -23.17
C PRO A 60 -5.85 -8.19 -21.94
N HIS A 61 -6.63 -9.17 -21.47
CA HIS A 61 -7.54 -9.00 -20.33
C HIS A 61 -6.79 -9.12 -19.00
N THR A 62 -5.89 -10.09 -18.85
CA THR A 62 -5.05 -10.19 -17.63
C THR A 62 -4.01 -9.07 -17.56
N ALA A 63 -3.46 -8.64 -18.70
CA ALA A 63 -2.56 -7.49 -18.76
C ALA A 63 -3.26 -6.16 -18.37
N ALA A 64 -4.55 -6.02 -18.65
CA ALA A 64 -5.33 -4.87 -18.20
C ALA A 64 -5.58 -4.87 -16.69
N ALA A 65 -5.78 -6.05 -16.10
CA ALA A 65 -6.02 -6.22 -14.66
C ALA A 65 -4.76 -6.00 -13.79
N GLN A 66 -3.58 -6.33 -14.31
CA GLN A 66 -2.31 -6.22 -13.57
C GLN A 66 -1.70 -4.81 -13.55
N ARG A 67 -2.27 -3.84 -14.27
CA ARG A 67 -1.77 -2.45 -14.25
C ARG A 67 -1.81 -1.92 -12.80
N ARG A 68 -0.63 -1.74 -12.19
CA ARG A 68 -0.50 -1.14 -10.86
C ARG A 68 -1.21 0.21 -10.87
N ARG A 69 -2.18 0.38 -9.96
CA ARG A 69 -3.06 1.55 -9.79
C ARG A 69 -2.29 2.79 -9.29
N GLY A 70 -1.22 3.17 -9.97
CA GLY A 70 -0.29 4.18 -9.47
C GLY A 70 0.58 4.72 -10.57
N SER A 71 -0.03 5.48 -11.49
CA SER A 71 0.51 6.74 -12.00
C SER A 71 -0.24 7.14 -13.26
N GLY A 72 -0.87 8.32 -13.20
CA GLY A 72 -1.13 9.16 -14.36
C GLY A 72 -2.38 8.83 -15.17
N ARG A 73 -3.50 9.44 -14.77
CA ARG A 73 -4.65 9.80 -15.63
C ARG A 73 -5.00 8.77 -16.70
N LYS A 74 -5.85 7.81 -16.31
CA LYS A 74 -6.99 7.57 -17.16
C LYS A 74 -7.96 8.70 -16.84
N ASP A 75 -8.52 9.34 -17.84
CA ASP A 75 -9.83 9.95 -17.68
C ASP A 75 -10.75 8.80 -17.28
N ILE A 76 -10.75 8.46 -15.99
CA ILE A 76 -11.85 7.74 -15.41
C ILE A 76 -12.93 8.80 -15.52
N VAL A 77 -13.69 8.73 -16.61
CA VAL A 77 -15.06 9.19 -16.60
C VAL A 77 -15.68 8.35 -15.49
N ARG A 78 -15.55 8.85 -14.25
CA ARG A 78 -16.49 8.52 -13.20
C ARG A 78 -17.74 9.19 -13.71
N GLU A 79 -18.48 8.48 -14.54
CA GLU A 79 -19.90 8.72 -14.58
C GLU A 79 -20.31 8.57 -13.13
N ASP A 80 -20.63 9.69 -12.49
CA ASP A 80 -21.36 9.68 -11.24
C ASP A 80 -22.68 9.01 -11.59
N ARG A 81 -22.69 7.68 -11.48
CA ARG A 81 -23.91 6.92 -11.58
C ARG A 81 -24.69 7.32 -10.36
N ASP A 82 -25.84 7.92 -10.62
CA ASP A 82 -26.81 8.15 -9.58
C ASP A 82 -27.29 6.78 -9.08
N THR A 83 -26.69 6.32 -7.98
CA THR A 83 -27.07 5.09 -7.29
C THR A 83 -28.13 5.35 -6.22
N SER A 84 -28.71 6.55 -6.15
CA SER A 84 -29.77 6.87 -5.18
C SER A 84 -30.98 5.96 -5.35
N GLY A 85 -31.26 5.49 -6.57
CA GLY A 85 -32.35 4.56 -6.87
C GLY A 85 -31.99 3.07 -6.75
N TYR A 86 -30.74 2.72 -6.45
CA TYR A 86 -30.34 1.31 -6.41
C TYR A 86 -30.84 0.66 -5.14
N ARG A 87 -31.58 -0.45 -5.26
CA ARG A 87 -31.97 -1.25 -4.10
C ARG A 87 -30.71 -1.85 -3.47
N MET A 88 -30.41 -1.47 -2.24
CA MET A 88 -29.40 -2.17 -1.45
C MET A 88 -29.86 -3.61 -1.20
N VAL A 89 -29.08 -4.58 -1.68
CA VAL A 89 -29.26 -5.98 -1.31
C VAL A 89 -28.71 -6.15 0.10
N ILE A 90 -29.63 -6.42 1.04
CA ILE A 90 -29.33 -6.71 2.43
C ILE A 90 -29.62 -8.19 2.64
N ASP A 91 -28.57 -9.00 2.68
CA ASP A 91 -28.63 -10.43 2.99
C ASP A 91 -27.93 -10.71 4.33
N SER A 92 -28.15 -11.92 4.85
CA SER A 92 -27.57 -12.36 6.12
C SER A 92 -26.04 -12.42 6.06
N ASP A 93 -25.45 -12.74 4.91
CA ASP A 93 -24.00 -12.74 4.68
C ASP A 93 -23.39 -11.35 4.89
N ARG A 94 -24.03 -10.32 4.34
CA ARG A 94 -23.60 -8.93 4.47
C ARG A 94 -23.73 -8.43 5.89
N ILE A 95 -24.81 -8.78 6.60
CA ILE A 95 -24.99 -8.44 8.01
C ILE A 95 -23.85 -9.04 8.85
N ARG A 96 -23.55 -10.32 8.64
CA ARG A 96 -22.44 -11.02 9.31
C ARG A 96 -21.07 -10.40 8.99
N ALA A 97 -20.81 -10.09 7.72
CA ALA A 97 -19.56 -9.46 7.31
C ALA A 97 -19.35 -8.07 7.92
N LEU A 98 -20.41 -7.29 8.12
CA LEU A 98 -20.33 -5.99 8.79
C LEU A 98 -20.11 -6.15 10.30
N ALA A 99 -20.79 -7.10 10.94
CA ALA A 99 -20.56 -7.41 12.36
C ALA A 99 -19.13 -7.88 12.62
N ALA A 100 -18.56 -8.72 11.75
CA ALA A 100 -17.15 -9.13 11.81
C ALA A 100 -16.15 -7.97 11.68
N ARG A 101 -16.57 -6.84 11.08
CA ARG A 101 -15.78 -5.61 10.99
C ARG A 101 -15.97 -4.67 12.21
N GLY A 102 -16.76 -5.09 13.20
CA GLY A 102 -17.00 -4.36 14.44
C GLY A 102 -18.28 -3.53 14.46
N ALA A 103 -19.20 -3.69 13.51
CA ALA A 103 -20.51 -3.04 13.57
C ALA A 103 -21.37 -3.67 14.68
N THR A 104 -21.99 -2.84 15.53
CA THR A 104 -22.91 -3.33 16.57
C THR A 104 -24.28 -3.63 15.98
N PRO A 105 -25.05 -4.58 16.55
CA PRO A 105 -26.41 -4.88 16.10
C PRO A 105 -27.32 -3.65 16.03
N GLU A 106 -27.15 -2.71 16.97
CA GLU A 106 -27.91 -1.45 17.04
C GLU A 106 -27.56 -0.53 15.86
N SER A 107 -26.26 -0.39 15.55
CA SER A 107 -25.80 0.43 14.42
C SER A 107 -26.27 -0.15 13.06
N LEU A 108 -26.32 -1.48 12.95
CA LEU A 108 -26.80 -2.16 11.75
C LEU A 108 -28.30 -1.97 11.59
N ALA A 109 -29.09 -2.08 12.66
CA ALA A 109 -30.52 -1.82 12.64
C ALA A 109 -30.83 -0.38 12.19
N GLU A 110 -30.07 0.60 12.69
CA GLU A 110 -30.24 2.01 12.32
C GLU A 110 -29.93 2.28 10.85
N VAL A 111 -28.78 1.80 10.36
CA VAL A 111 -28.30 2.06 8.99
C VAL A 111 -29.11 1.29 7.95
N LEU A 112 -29.44 0.03 8.24
CA LEU A 112 -30.20 -0.84 7.33
C LEU A 112 -31.71 -0.62 7.43
N ARG A 113 -32.17 0.16 8.41
CA ARG A 113 -33.60 0.41 8.71
C ARG A 113 -34.37 -0.90 8.90
N LEU A 114 -33.73 -1.87 9.55
CA LEU A 114 -34.30 -3.17 9.86
C LEU A 114 -34.57 -3.30 11.37
N PRO A 115 -35.57 -4.09 11.79
CA PRO A 115 -35.75 -4.42 13.19
C PRO A 115 -34.50 -5.08 13.77
N ILE A 116 -34.14 -4.72 15.00
CA ILE A 116 -32.97 -5.29 15.67
C ILE A 116 -33.06 -6.83 15.81
N GLU A 117 -34.27 -7.38 15.94
CA GLU A 117 -34.46 -8.82 16.02
C GLU A 117 -34.15 -9.53 14.70
N THR A 118 -34.41 -8.90 13.56
CA THR A 118 -34.00 -9.42 12.24
C THR A 118 -32.48 -9.46 12.12
N ILE A 119 -31.79 -8.43 12.63
CA ILE A 119 -30.32 -8.40 12.67
C ILE A 119 -29.80 -9.51 13.59
N ARG A 120 -30.35 -9.68 14.79
CA ARG A 120 -29.94 -10.72 15.74
C ARG A 120 -30.17 -12.12 15.19
N GLN A 121 -31.31 -12.35 14.54
CA GLN A 121 -31.60 -13.63 13.90
C GLN A 121 -30.58 -13.94 12.80
N ALA A 122 -30.28 -12.98 11.92
CA ALA A 122 -29.28 -13.16 10.86
C ALA A 122 -27.87 -13.41 11.40
N LEU A 123 -27.55 -12.93 12.61
CA LEU A 123 -26.28 -13.21 13.29
C LEU A 123 -26.27 -14.56 14.01
N ALA A 124 -27.43 -15.11 14.39
CA ALA A 124 -27.55 -16.39 15.07
C ALA A 124 -27.62 -17.60 14.12
N GLU A 125 -28.05 -17.39 12.87
CA GLU A 125 -28.15 -18.42 11.83
C GLU A 125 -26.81 -18.80 11.16
N GLY A 126 -25.68 -18.27 11.66
CA GLY A 126 -24.34 -18.43 11.08
C GLY A 126 -23.33 -19.02 12.05
#